data_AF-A0A6J4K6F3-F1
#
_entry.id   AF-A0A6J4K6F3-F1
#
_cell.length_a   1.000
_cell.length_b   1.000
_cell.length_c   1.000
_cell.angle_alpha   90.00
_cell.angle_beta   90.00
_cell.angle_gamma   90.00
#
_symmetry.space_group_name_H-M   'P 1'
#
loop_
_entity.id
_entity.type
_entity.pdbx_description
1 polymer ?
#
loop_
_entity_poly.entity_id
_entity_poly.type
_entity_poly.pdbx_seq_one_letter_code
_entity_poly.pdbx_strand_id
1 'polypeptide(L)' 'MKSLLLSGLLLAGVAAAAAPAGAEVVGEYVEARSLSVQAGPCHYNGEVTTSGREAVLAWKVDSGVLDGVRVDGLGVVAV' A
#
# COMPACT_ATOMS: atom_id res chain seq x y z
N MET A 1 18.99 38.85 -7.35
CA MET A 1 19.74 38.02 -6.38
C MET A 1 18.81 37.27 -5.42
N LYS A 2 17.81 37.92 -4.79
CA LYS A 2 16.80 37.24 -3.93
C LYS A 2 15.93 36.22 -4.67
N SER A 3 15.54 36.48 -5.92
CA SER A 3 14.76 35.53 -6.74
C SER A 3 15.53 34.25 -7.09
N LEU A 4 16.83 34.36 -7.37
CA LEU A 4 17.72 33.22 -7.64
C LEU A 4 17.91 32.33 -6.40
N LEU A 5 17.93 32.93 -5.21
CA LEU A 5 18.00 32.20 -3.94
C LEU A 5 16.70 31.44 -3.65
N LEU A 6 15.52 32.02 -3.94
CA LEU A 6 14.24 31.32 -3.80
C LEU A 6 14.12 30.15 -4.79
N SER A 7 14.51 30.34 -6.05
CA SER A 7 14.50 29.27 -7.05
C SER A 7 15.45 28.13 -6.68
N GLY A 8 16.65 28.43 -6.16
CA GLY A 8 17.59 27.40 -5.69
C GLY A 8 17.05 26.59 -4.51
N LEU A 9 16.35 27.24 -3.57
CA LEU A 9 15.76 26.57 -2.41
C LEU A 9 14.58 25.65 -2.80
N LEU A 10 13.77 26.06 -3.77
CA LEU A 10 12.69 25.25 -4.34
C LEU A 10 13.23 23.99 -5.03
N LEU A 11 14.30 24.09 -5.83
CA LEU A 11 14.91 22.92 -6.49
C LEU A 11 15.58 21.95 -5.50
N ALA A 12 16.18 22.44 -4.42
CA ALA A 12 16.78 21.59 -3.38
C ALA A 12 15.72 20.80 -2.59
N GLY A 13 14.53 21.37 -2.38
CA GLY A 13 13.42 20.69 -1.70
C GLY A 13 12.83 19.51 -2.47
N VAL A 14 12.82 19.56 -3.81
CA VAL A 14 12.26 18.47 -4.64
C VAL A 14 13.16 17.24 -4.65
N ALA A 15 14.49 17.43 -4.59
CA ALA A 15 15.45 16.33 -4.56
C ALA A 15 15.44 15.55 -3.23
N ALA A 16 15.10 16.21 -2.12
CA ALA A 16 15.01 15.57 -0.80
C ALA A 16 13.74 14.71 -0.61
N ALA A 17 12.74 14.83 -1.49
CA ALA A 17 11.53 14.01 -1.47
C ALA A 17 11.71 12.64 -2.13
N ALA A 18 12.80 12.45 -2.90
CA ALA A 18 13.20 11.16 -3.42
C ALA A 18 13.98 10.39 -2.34
N ALA A 19 13.33 10.09 -1.22
CA ALA A 19 13.82 9.04 -0.35
C ALA A 19 13.95 7.76 -1.22
N PRO A 20 15.05 7.00 -1.13
CA PRO A 20 15.09 5.69 -1.75
C PRO A 20 13.86 4.93 -1.26
N ALA A 21 13.05 4.41 -2.19
CA ALA A 21 12.01 3.46 -1.83
C ALA A 21 12.74 2.34 -1.07
N GLY A 22 12.59 2.34 0.26
CA GLY A 22 13.22 1.33 1.11
C GLY A 22 12.84 -0.04 0.56
N ALA A 23 13.80 -0.95 0.46
CA ALA A 23 13.70 -2.27 -0.20
C ALA A 23 12.25 -2.72 -0.39
N GLU A 24 11.68 -2.39 -1.55
CA GLU A 24 10.26 -2.57 -1.79
C GLU A 24 9.96 -4.07 -1.75
N VAL A 25 9.03 -4.48 -0.89
CA VAL A 25 8.56 -5.86 -0.87
C VAL A 25 7.63 -6.02 -2.05
N VAL A 26 8.05 -6.82 -3.04
CA VAL A 26 7.33 -7.05 -4.29
C VAL A 26 6.76 -8.46 -4.29
N GLY A 27 5.53 -8.59 -4.77
CA GLY A 27 4.89 -9.89 -4.98
C GLY A 27 3.42 -9.77 -5.38
N GLU A 28 2.75 -10.91 -5.44
CA GLU A 28 1.37 -11.03 -5.91
C GLU A 28 0.37 -11.02 -4.75
N TYR A 29 -0.56 -10.06 -4.76
CA TYR A 29 -1.58 -9.88 -3.74
C TYR A 29 -2.96 -10.25 -4.27
N VAL A 30 -3.71 -11.02 -3.49
CA VAL A 30 -5.13 -11.27 -3.73
C VAL A 30 -5.92 -11.09 -2.44
N GLU A 31 -7.11 -10.54 -2.58
CA GLU A 31 -8.02 -10.35 -1.47
C GLU A 31 -9.44 -10.72 -1.86
N ALA A 32 -10.08 -11.49 -0.99
CA ALA A 32 -11.50 -11.75 -1.05
C ALA A 32 -12.16 -11.10 0.17
N ARG A 33 -13.25 -10.36 -0.06
CA ARG A 33 -14.01 -9.69 1.00
C ARG A 33 -15.47 -10.11 0.95
N SER A 34 -16.15 -10.12 2.09
CA SER A 34 -17.61 -10.22 2.15
C SER A 34 -18.33 -8.88 1.97
N LEU A 35 -17.59 -7.84 1.54
CA LEU A 35 -18.10 -6.50 1.24
C LEU A 35 -17.43 -5.89 0.01
N SER A 36 -18.21 -5.12 -0.74
CA SER A 36 -17.79 -4.45 -1.96
C SER A 36 -17.21 -3.06 -1.65
N VAL A 37 -16.06 -2.71 -2.25
CA VAL A 37 -15.43 -1.39 -2.10
C VAL A 37 -15.99 -0.46 -3.18
N GLN A 38 -16.76 0.57 -2.79
CA GLN A 38 -17.56 1.47 -3.67
C GLN A 38 -18.86 0.85 -4.19
N ALA A 39 -19.66 0.38 -3.24
CA ALA A 39 -20.93 -0.24 -3.53
C ALA A 39 -22.10 0.75 -3.38
N GLY A 40 -23.09 0.66 -4.28
CA GLY A 40 -24.31 1.45 -4.18
C GLY A 40 -25.14 1.12 -2.93
N PRO A 41 -26.22 1.87 -2.65
CA PRO A 41 -27.01 1.74 -1.42
C PRO A 41 -27.53 0.33 -1.13
N CYS A 42 -27.78 -0.46 -2.19
CA CYS A 42 -28.24 -1.84 -2.06
C CYS A 42 -27.24 -2.75 -1.33
N HIS A 43 -25.94 -2.54 -1.55
CA HIS A 43 -24.88 -3.30 -0.86
C HIS A 43 -24.63 -2.78 0.56
N TYR A 44 -24.94 -1.52 0.86
CA TYR A 44 -24.86 -1.02 2.24
C TYR A 44 -25.78 -1.82 3.19
N ASN A 45 -27.02 -2.07 2.77
CA ASN A 45 -28.00 -2.82 3.55
C ASN A 45 -27.70 -4.33 3.59
N GLY A 46 -27.12 -4.88 2.51
CA GLY A 46 -26.85 -6.32 2.39
C GLY A 46 -25.49 -6.76 2.91
N GLU A 47 -24.51 -5.85 3.00
CA GLU A 47 -23.14 -6.15 3.39
C GLU A 47 -22.75 -5.35 4.65
N VAL A 48 -22.69 -4.02 4.59
CA VAL A 48 -22.14 -3.19 5.68
C VAL A 48 -22.91 -3.32 6.99
N THR A 49 -24.25 -3.41 6.93
CA THR A 49 -25.10 -3.48 8.12
C THR A 49 -25.28 -4.89 8.70
N THR A 50 -25.01 -5.94 7.94
CA THR A 50 -25.42 -7.31 8.27
C THR A 50 -24.28 -8.32 8.37
N SER A 51 -23.34 -8.35 7.40
CA SER A 51 -22.39 -9.48 7.27
C SER A 51 -21.02 -9.15 6.69
N GLY A 52 -20.80 -7.96 6.14
CA GLY A 52 -19.58 -7.51 5.47
C GLY A 52 -18.43 -7.22 6.43
N ARG A 53 -18.03 -8.20 7.23
CA ARG A 53 -16.99 -8.10 8.28
C ARG A 53 -15.83 -9.07 8.05
N GLU A 54 -15.87 -9.86 6.98
CA GLU A 54 -14.89 -10.90 6.69
C GLU A 54 -14.03 -10.50 5.50
N ALA A 55 -12.73 -10.77 5.62
CA ALA A 55 -11.79 -10.63 4.53
C ALA A 55 -10.70 -11.68 4.66
N VAL A 56 -10.27 -12.24 3.53
CA VAL A 56 -9.09 -13.10 3.46
C VAL A 56 -8.12 -12.45 2.50
N LEU A 57 -6.91 -12.20 2.98
CA LEU A 57 -5.82 -11.62 2.23
C LEU A 57 -4.76 -12.69 2.06
N ALA A 58 -4.27 -12.87 0.83
CA ALA A 58 -3.12 -13.71 0.55
C ALA A 58 -2.08 -12.91 -0.24
N TRP A 59 -0.81 -13.04 0.17
CA TRP A 59 0.32 -12.42 -0.50
C TRP A 59 1.42 -13.44 -0.71
N LYS A 60 1.85 -13.61 -1.96
CA LYS A 60 3.07 -14.32 -2.31
C LYS A 60 4.19 -13.30 -2.54
N VAL A 61 5.15 -13.21 -1.63
CA VAL A 61 6.32 -12.36 -1.79
C VAL A 61 7.30 -13.01 -2.77
N ASP A 62 7.72 -12.24 -3.77
CA ASP A 62 8.75 -12.62 -4.73
C ASP A 62 10.13 -12.18 -4.24
N SER A 63 10.25 -10.93 -3.77
CA SER A 63 11.49 -10.42 -3.19
C SER A 63 11.25 -9.25 -2.25
N GLY A 64 12.11 -9.08 -1.24
CA GLY A 64 12.05 -7.92 -0.35
C GLY A 64 12.85 -8.06 0.92
N VAL A 65 13.09 -6.92 1.58
CA VAL A 65 13.66 -6.86 2.92
C VAL A 65 12.73 -6.05 3.81
N LEU A 66 12.21 -6.68 4.86
CA LEU A 66 11.39 -6.03 5.88
C LEU A 66 12.21 -5.97 7.18
N ASP A 67 12.45 -4.76 7.71
CA ASP A 67 13.20 -4.53 8.95
C ASP A 67 14.56 -5.26 9.02
N GLY A 68 15.26 -5.33 7.89
CA GLY A 68 16.55 -6.03 7.77
C GLY A 68 16.45 -7.55 7.57
N VAL A 69 15.24 -8.11 7.55
CA VAL A 69 14.98 -9.54 7.32
C VAL A 69 14.58 -9.78 5.87
N ARG A 70 15.26 -10.74 5.23
CA ARG A 70 14.90 -11.21 3.87
C ARG A 70 13.59 -11.99 3.93
N VAL A 71 12.63 -11.60 3.10
CA VAL A 71 11.29 -12.23 3.02
C VAL A 71 11.00 -12.85 1.65
N ASP A 72 12.03 -13.01 0.81
CA ASP A 72 11.90 -13.63 -0.50
C ASP A 72 11.23 -15.01 -0.38
N GLY A 73 10.24 -15.27 -1.23
CA GLY A 73 9.55 -16.55 -1.22
C GLY A 73 8.46 -16.70 -0.14
N LEU A 74 8.35 -15.77 0.82
CA LEU A 74 7.36 -15.86 1.91
C LEU A 74 5.92 -15.87 1.36
N GLY A 75 5.09 -16.77 1.90
CA GLY A 75 3.64 -16.77 1.69
C GLY A 75 2.95 -16.30 2.96
N VAL A 76 2.07 -15.30 2.85
CA VAL A 76 1.32 -14.72 3.97
C VAL A 76 -0.17 -14.91 3.72
N VAL A 77 -0.91 -15.31 4.76
CA VAL A 77 -2.38 -15.32 4.77
C VAL A 77 -2.85 -14.61 6.03
N ALA A 78 -3.82 -13.70 5.88
CA ALA A 78 -4.51 -13.03 6.98
C ALA A 78 -6.03 -13.22 6.84
N VAL A 79 -6.71 -13.41 7.98
CA VAL A 79 -8.16 -13.68 8.10
C VAL A 79 -8.77 -12.89 9.24
#